data_AF-A0A2U3AIS7-F1
#
_entry.id   AF-A0A2U3AIS7-F1
#
_cell.length_a   1.000
_cell.length_b   1.000
_cell.length_c   1.000
_cell.angle_alpha   90.00
_cell.angle_beta   90.00
_cell.angle_gamma   90.00
#
_symmetry.space_group_name_H-M   'P 1'
#
loop_
_entity.id
_entity.type
_entity.pdbx_description
1 polymer ?
#
loop_
_entity_poly.entity_id
_entity_poly.type
_entity_poly.pdbx_seq_one_letter_code
_entity_poly.pdbx_strand_id
1 'polypeptide(L)'
;MDLIVPESDYFENKKEWQRAFEVLKQAVEEHPNESKYLCKLAFLCWYHTSESDGDRENLKESLLDRTLLACFVEGKKKFSEEVNFLVVFGQMMHLTPYLFEHESFDYFAIEKLALDYIEKACILEPDNIFIKLLFLDTREVTEKSLSEKLFEGFKKLLNIEKVQEKEYNKLNNKVAHDISNFGFSGLMLEFCKDMNLPK
;
A
#
# COMPACT_ATOMS: atom_id res chain seq x y z
N MET A 1 5.75 6.96 -6.64
CA MET A 1 5.61 5.50 -6.46
C MET A 1 5.20 4.87 -7.78
N ASP A 2 6.07 4.03 -8.35
CA ASP A 2 5.81 3.27 -9.57
C ASP A 2 5.87 1.78 -9.25
N LEU A 3 4.70 1.15 -9.15
CA LEU A 3 4.51 -0.26 -8.80
C LEU A 3 3.87 -1.05 -9.96
N ILE A 4 3.88 -0.45 -11.16
CA ILE A 4 3.29 -1.03 -12.36
C ILE A 4 4.20 -2.14 -12.88
N VAL A 5 3.60 -3.31 -13.12
CA VAL A 5 4.27 -4.45 -13.77
C VAL A 5 3.34 -4.91 -14.87
N PRO A 6 3.49 -4.39 -16.11
CA PRO A 6 2.45 -4.50 -17.14
C PRO A 6 2.00 -5.93 -17.43
N GLU A 7 2.93 -6.89 -17.38
CA GLU A 7 2.63 -8.29 -17.61
C GLU A 7 1.85 -8.93 -16.45
N SER A 8 2.20 -8.62 -15.20
CA SER A 8 1.41 -9.07 -14.04
C SER A 8 0.03 -8.42 -14.05
N ASP A 9 -0.04 -7.11 -14.28
CA ASP A 9 -1.29 -6.35 -14.33
C ASP A 9 -2.24 -6.89 -15.42
N TYR A 10 -1.69 -7.32 -16.57
CA TYR A 10 -2.46 -8.02 -17.60
C TYR A 10 -3.12 -9.31 -17.11
N PHE A 11 -2.39 -10.14 -16.34
CA PHE A 11 -2.92 -11.40 -15.81
C PHE A 11 -3.90 -11.16 -14.66
N GLU A 12 -3.62 -10.20 -13.78
CA GLU A 12 -4.53 -9.76 -12.71
C GLU A 12 -5.88 -9.32 -13.29
N ASN A 13 -5.88 -8.53 -14.38
CA ASN A 13 -7.09 -8.09 -15.07
C ASN A 13 -7.96 -9.21 -15.63
N LYS A 14 -7.32 -10.34 -15.94
CA LYS A 14 -7.98 -11.54 -16.44
C LYS A 14 -8.34 -12.51 -15.33
N LYS A 15 -8.05 -12.16 -14.06
CA LYS A 15 -8.15 -13.05 -12.90
C LYS A 15 -7.29 -14.31 -13.04
N GLU A 16 -6.22 -14.24 -13.82
CA GLU A 16 -5.24 -15.33 -13.99
C GLU A 16 -4.19 -15.27 -12.87
N TRP A 17 -4.63 -15.38 -11.61
CA TRP A 17 -3.82 -15.06 -10.42
C TRP A 17 -2.53 -15.88 -10.28
N GLN A 18 -2.57 -17.17 -10.62
CA GLN A 18 -1.38 -18.03 -10.61
C GLN A 18 -0.31 -17.52 -11.59
N ARG A 19 -0.70 -17.03 -12.77
CA ARG A 19 0.24 -16.48 -13.75
C ARG A 19 0.77 -15.12 -13.31
N ALA A 20 -0.06 -14.26 -12.76
CA ALA A 20 0.38 -13.00 -12.16
C ALA A 20 1.43 -13.25 -11.06
N PHE A 21 1.17 -14.21 -10.17
CA PHE A 21 2.12 -14.63 -9.14
C PHE A 21 3.44 -15.14 -9.73
N GLU A 22 3.39 -16.02 -10.74
CA GLU A 22 4.59 -16.55 -11.41
C GLU A 22 5.43 -15.45 -12.07
N VAL A 23 4.79 -14.51 -12.77
CA VAL A 23 5.44 -13.36 -13.40
C VAL A 23 6.11 -12.48 -12.34
N LEU A 24 5.43 -12.16 -11.25
CA LEU A 24 5.99 -11.33 -10.19
C LEU A 24 7.15 -12.02 -9.47
N LYS A 25 7.03 -13.33 -9.22
CA LYS A 25 8.12 -14.11 -8.64
C LYS A 25 9.35 -14.10 -9.54
N GLN A 26 9.18 -14.31 -10.84
CA GLN A 26 10.27 -14.22 -11.82
C GLN A 26 10.87 -12.81 -11.83
N ALA A 27 10.05 -11.75 -11.83
CA ALA A 27 10.54 -10.37 -11.82
C ALA A 27 11.37 -10.04 -10.57
N VAL A 28 11.02 -10.58 -9.40
CA VAL A 28 11.82 -10.45 -8.17
C VAL A 28 13.18 -11.14 -8.31
N GLU A 29 13.23 -12.31 -8.94
CA GLU A 29 14.47 -13.06 -9.18
C GLU A 29 15.38 -12.37 -10.21
N GLU A 30 14.80 -11.83 -11.30
CA GLU A 30 15.53 -11.14 -12.37
C GLU A 30 15.99 -9.74 -11.96
N HIS A 31 15.26 -9.08 -11.07
CA HIS A 31 15.52 -7.71 -10.64
C HIS A 31 15.60 -7.59 -9.10
N PRO A 32 16.56 -8.27 -8.45
CA PRO A 32 16.61 -8.41 -6.98
C PRO A 32 16.92 -7.12 -6.21
N ASN A 33 17.27 -6.04 -6.91
CA ASN A 33 17.57 -4.71 -6.34
C ASN A 33 16.43 -3.69 -6.58
N GLU A 34 15.36 -4.11 -7.24
CA GLU A 34 14.22 -3.25 -7.57
C GLU A 34 13.07 -3.53 -6.59
N SER A 35 12.92 -2.67 -5.58
CA SER A 35 11.95 -2.86 -4.49
C SER A 35 10.50 -3.00 -4.99
N LYS A 36 10.17 -2.37 -6.13
CA LYS A 36 8.82 -2.38 -6.69
C LYS A 36 8.29 -3.79 -6.99
N TYR A 37 9.12 -4.69 -7.52
CA TYR A 37 8.67 -6.05 -7.86
C TYR A 37 8.37 -6.86 -6.61
N LEU A 38 9.21 -6.71 -5.58
CA LEU A 38 8.99 -7.35 -4.28
C LEU A 38 7.72 -6.80 -3.62
N CYS A 39 7.53 -5.49 -3.63
CA CYS A 39 6.33 -4.85 -3.06
C CYS A 39 5.06 -5.32 -3.78
N LYS A 40 5.09 -5.42 -5.10
CA LYS A 40 3.97 -5.88 -5.93
C LYS A 40 3.65 -7.35 -5.69
N LEU A 41 4.65 -8.23 -5.59
CA LEU A 41 4.47 -9.64 -5.22
C LEU A 41 3.87 -9.78 -3.82
N ALA A 42 4.43 -9.05 -2.84
CA ALA A 42 3.96 -9.06 -1.47
C ALA A 42 2.50 -8.63 -1.39
N PHE A 43 2.14 -7.56 -2.08
CA PHE A 43 0.77 -7.07 -2.11
C PHE A 43 -0.22 -8.06 -2.73
N LEU A 44 0.14 -8.72 -3.85
CA LEU A 44 -0.69 -9.77 -4.43
C LEU A 44 -0.93 -10.91 -3.43
N CYS A 45 0.12 -11.33 -2.71
CA CYS A 45 -0.02 -12.35 -1.67
C CYS A 45 -0.93 -11.86 -0.55
N TRP A 46 -0.67 -10.67 -0.03
CA TRP A 46 -1.44 -10.04 1.04
C TRP A 46 -2.92 -9.96 0.68
N TYR A 47 -3.28 -9.39 -0.48
CA TYR A 47 -4.65 -9.24 -0.96
C TYR A 47 -5.44 -10.57 -0.91
N HIS A 48 -4.85 -11.65 -1.44
CA HIS A 48 -5.50 -12.96 -1.45
C HIS A 48 -5.48 -13.69 -0.10
N THR A 49 -4.63 -13.28 0.84
CA THR A 49 -4.60 -13.81 2.22
C THR A 49 -5.49 -13.04 3.19
N SER A 50 -5.65 -11.73 2.97
CA SER A 50 -6.43 -10.83 3.84
C SER A 50 -7.93 -10.88 3.54
N GLU A 51 -8.33 -11.11 2.28
CA GLU A 51 -9.74 -11.11 1.89
C GLU A 51 -10.35 -12.52 1.88
N SER A 52 -11.57 -12.65 2.41
CA SER A 52 -12.36 -13.89 2.37
C SER A 52 -12.93 -14.19 0.98
N ASP A 53 -13.00 -13.18 0.11
CA ASP A 53 -13.74 -13.20 -1.14
C ASP A 53 -12.85 -13.28 -2.38
N GLY A 54 -11.53 -13.33 -2.20
CA GLY A 54 -10.62 -13.63 -3.29
C GLY A 54 -11.03 -14.95 -3.91
N ASP A 55 -11.25 -14.99 -5.23
CA ASP A 55 -11.38 -16.23 -5.99
C ASP A 55 -10.08 -17.03 -5.78
N ARG A 56 -10.02 -17.79 -4.67
CA ARG A 56 -8.90 -18.66 -4.26
C ARG A 56 -8.73 -19.84 -5.23
N GLU A 57 -9.57 -19.91 -6.27
CA GLU A 57 -9.40 -20.84 -7.35
C GLU A 57 -7.98 -20.70 -7.90
N ASN A 58 -7.16 -21.70 -7.58
CA ASN A 58 -5.82 -21.98 -8.09
C ASN A 58 -4.60 -21.45 -7.29
N LEU A 59 -4.75 -20.65 -6.22
CA LEU A 59 -3.62 -20.25 -5.37
C LEU A 59 -3.66 -20.96 -4.01
N LYS A 60 -2.56 -21.65 -3.65
CA LYS A 60 -2.45 -22.32 -2.35
C LYS A 60 -2.18 -21.28 -1.26
N GLU A 61 -3.09 -21.13 -0.30
CA GLU A 61 -2.96 -20.19 0.85
C GLU A 61 -1.60 -20.29 1.54
N SER A 62 -1.18 -21.50 1.92
CA SER A 62 0.15 -21.71 2.52
C SER A 62 1.35 -21.28 1.66
N LEU A 63 1.21 -21.17 0.35
CA LEU A 63 2.25 -20.61 -0.53
C LEU A 63 2.25 -19.08 -0.44
N LEU A 64 1.07 -18.44 -0.41
CA LEU A 64 0.91 -17.00 -0.30
C LEU A 64 1.43 -16.49 1.04
N ASP A 65 1.06 -17.12 2.16
CA ASP A 65 1.53 -16.73 3.51
C ASP A 65 3.06 -16.77 3.60
N ARG A 66 3.67 -17.87 3.13
CA ARG A 66 5.12 -18.03 3.13
C ARG A 66 5.80 -17.01 2.22
N THR A 67 5.21 -16.71 1.07
CA THR A 67 5.77 -15.76 0.11
C THR A 67 5.67 -14.33 0.65
N LEU A 68 4.54 -13.96 1.26
CA LEU A 68 4.35 -12.67 1.91
C LEU A 68 5.40 -12.45 3.01
N LEU A 69 5.56 -13.43 3.90
CA LEU A 69 6.54 -13.35 4.99
C LEU A 69 7.98 -13.32 4.45
N ALA A 70 8.29 -14.10 3.41
CA ALA A 70 9.60 -14.07 2.78
C ALA A 70 9.89 -12.69 2.15
N CYS A 71 8.91 -12.08 1.48
CA CYS A 71 9.03 -10.73 0.94
C CYS A 71 9.26 -9.71 2.06
N PHE A 72 8.55 -9.81 3.18
CA PHE A 72 8.76 -8.93 4.33
C PHE A 72 10.19 -9.04 4.87
N VAL A 73 10.65 -10.28 5.15
CA VAL A 73 11.98 -10.52 5.71
C VAL A 73 13.10 -10.04 4.77
N GLU A 74 13.00 -10.35 3.49
CA GLU A 74 14.02 -9.95 2.50
C GLU A 74 13.95 -8.45 2.21
N GLY A 75 12.76 -7.89 2.05
CA GLY A 75 12.56 -6.47 1.81
C GLY A 75 13.03 -5.63 3.00
N LYS A 76 12.79 -6.07 4.24
CA LYS A 76 13.31 -5.39 5.44
C LYS A 76 14.84 -5.34 5.47
N LYS A 77 15.53 -6.38 4.99
CA LYS A 77 17.00 -6.40 4.92
C LYS A 77 17.56 -5.48 3.83
N LYS A 78 16.86 -5.36 2.70
CA LYS A 78 17.39 -4.70 1.48
C LYS A 78 16.87 -3.28 1.25
N PHE A 79 15.62 -3.02 1.63
CA PHE A 79 14.83 -1.88 1.18
C PHE A 79 14.21 -1.09 2.34
N SER A 80 14.75 -1.19 3.56
CA SER A 80 14.23 -0.48 4.76
C SER A 80 14.30 1.06 4.67
N GLU A 81 14.97 1.60 3.67
CA GLU A 81 15.06 3.03 3.38
C GLU A 81 14.31 3.42 2.10
N GLU A 82 13.77 2.46 1.35
CA GLU A 82 13.07 2.71 0.09
C GLU A 82 11.61 3.07 0.34
N VAL A 83 11.18 4.21 -0.20
CA VAL A 83 9.84 4.76 0.06
C VAL A 83 8.72 3.81 -0.37
N ASN A 84 8.87 3.15 -1.52
CA ASN A 84 7.88 2.17 -1.99
C ASN A 84 7.71 1.02 -0.99
N PHE A 85 8.81 0.50 -0.45
CA PHE A 85 8.78 -0.58 0.54
C PHE A 85 8.13 -0.12 1.84
N LEU A 86 8.55 1.04 2.35
CA LEU A 86 8.02 1.62 3.59
C LEU A 86 6.51 1.81 3.53
N VAL A 87 6.01 2.39 2.44
CA VAL A 87 4.57 2.66 2.29
C VAL A 87 3.77 1.38 2.12
N VAL A 88 4.19 0.49 1.21
CA VAL A 88 3.42 -0.73 0.91
C VAL A 88 3.39 -1.67 2.11
N PHE A 89 4.53 -1.96 2.73
CA PHE A 89 4.56 -2.81 3.92
C PHE A 89 4.00 -2.11 5.14
N GLY A 90 4.24 -0.80 5.30
CA GLY A 90 3.63 -0.04 6.39
C GLY A 90 2.11 -0.12 6.35
N GLN A 91 1.51 0.01 5.17
CA GLN A 91 0.07 -0.11 5.02
C GLN A 91 -0.41 -1.55 5.28
N MET A 92 0.14 -2.56 4.62
CA MET A 92 -0.28 -3.96 4.82
C MET A 92 -0.15 -4.42 6.28
N MET A 93 0.95 -4.07 6.94
CA MET A 93 1.19 -4.42 8.34
C MET A 93 0.26 -3.67 9.30
N HIS A 94 -0.10 -2.42 9.03
CA HIS A 94 -1.03 -1.67 9.88
C HIS A 94 -2.45 -2.26 9.81
N LEU A 95 -2.87 -2.69 8.62
CA LEU A 95 -4.22 -3.16 8.36
C LEU A 95 -4.47 -4.59 8.84
N THR A 96 -3.47 -5.46 8.67
CA THR A 96 -3.55 -6.86 9.09
C THR A 96 -2.25 -7.29 9.78
N PRO A 97 -1.93 -6.77 10.98
CA PRO A 97 -0.67 -7.09 11.66
C PRO A 97 -0.47 -8.60 11.87
N TYR A 98 -1.57 -9.32 12.09
CA TYR A 98 -1.59 -10.77 12.32
C TYR A 98 -1.02 -11.61 11.16
N LEU A 99 -1.02 -11.08 9.92
CA LEU A 99 -0.41 -11.78 8.77
C LEU A 99 1.13 -11.73 8.77
N PHE A 100 1.73 -10.88 9.60
CA PHE A 100 3.18 -10.70 9.71
C PHE A 100 3.72 -11.16 11.07
N GLU A 101 2.87 -11.68 11.94
CA GLU A 101 3.29 -12.29 13.20
C GLU A 101 4.20 -13.50 12.93
N HIS A 102 5.31 -13.55 13.65
CA HIS A 102 6.25 -14.68 13.62
C HIS A 102 6.94 -14.75 14.98
N GLU A 103 7.69 -15.82 15.25
CA GLU A 103 8.43 -16.05 16.51
C GLU A 103 9.23 -14.84 17.06
N SER A 104 9.58 -13.85 16.22
CA SER A 104 10.34 -12.65 16.60
C SER A 104 9.51 -11.36 16.71
N PHE A 105 8.25 -11.35 16.26
CA PHE A 105 7.40 -10.17 16.23
C PHE A 105 5.96 -10.54 16.62
N ASP A 106 5.47 -9.95 17.70
CA ASP A 106 4.05 -10.01 18.07
C ASP A 106 3.24 -8.92 17.35
N TYR A 107 1.92 -9.02 17.44
CA TYR A 107 0.96 -8.08 16.85
C TYR A 107 1.35 -6.61 17.06
N PHE A 108 1.60 -6.21 18.31
CA PHE A 108 1.86 -4.81 18.67
C PHE A 108 3.21 -4.33 18.14
N ALA A 109 4.21 -5.21 18.09
CA ALA A 109 5.49 -4.89 17.48
C ALA A 109 5.37 -4.66 15.96
N ILE A 110 4.55 -5.46 15.27
CA ILE A 110 4.26 -5.28 13.84
C ILE A 110 3.52 -3.97 13.60
N GLU A 111 2.45 -3.71 14.35
CA GLU A 111 1.65 -2.49 14.18
C GLU A 111 2.51 -1.23 14.43
N LYS A 112 3.33 -1.23 15.49
CA LYS A 112 4.26 -0.13 15.74
C LYS A 112 5.25 0.05 14.59
N LEU A 113 5.85 -1.03 14.11
CA LEU A 113 6.79 -0.99 12.99
C LEU A 113 6.13 -0.44 11.72
N ALA A 114 4.85 -0.77 11.50
CA ALA A 114 4.06 -0.27 10.40
C ALA A 114 3.92 1.26 10.42
N LEU A 115 3.57 1.82 11.59
CA LEU A 115 3.47 3.26 11.79
C LEU A 115 4.82 3.96 11.61
N ASP A 116 5.90 3.36 12.13
CA ASP A 116 7.26 3.88 11.96
C ASP A 116 7.67 3.93 10.47
N TYR A 117 7.26 2.94 9.67
CA TYR A 117 7.51 2.93 8.22
C TYR A 117 6.77 4.05 7.49
N ILE A 118 5.49 4.25 7.80
CA ILE A 118 4.67 5.28 7.17
C ILE A 118 5.18 6.68 7.53
N GLU A 119 5.54 6.90 8.80
CA GLU A 119 6.16 8.15 9.25
C GLU A 119 7.47 8.42 8.52
N LYS A 120 8.34 7.41 8.43
CA LYS A 120 9.61 7.52 7.72
C LYS A 120 9.42 7.83 6.24
N ALA A 121 8.46 7.20 5.57
CA ALA A 121 8.12 7.52 4.19
C ALA A 121 7.67 8.98 4.03
N CYS A 122 6.87 9.50 4.98
CA CYS A 122 6.41 10.89 4.98
C CYS A 122 7.58 11.88 5.17
N ILE A 123 8.61 11.52 5.93
CA ILE A 123 9.84 12.32 6.10
C ILE A 123 10.68 12.30 4.83
N LEU A 124 10.79 11.15 4.16
CA LEU A 124 11.62 10.97 2.96
C LEU A 124 11.00 11.63 1.71
N GLU A 125 9.67 11.60 1.57
CA GLU A 125 8.94 12.25 0.48
C GLU A 125 7.91 13.28 1.01
N PRO A 126 8.38 14.40 1.57
CA PRO A 126 7.51 15.38 2.24
C PRO A 126 6.65 16.18 1.27
N ASP A 127 6.74 15.99 -0.05
CA ASP A 127 5.87 16.63 -1.04
C ASP A 127 4.84 15.65 -1.64
N ASN A 128 4.93 14.36 -1.32
CA ASN A 128 4.02 13.35 -1.82
C ASN A 128 2.69 13.38 -1.05
N ILE A 129 1.64 13.85 -1.72
CA ILE A 129 0.30 14.01 -1.13
C ILE A 129 -0.28 12.67 -0.65
N PHE A 130 -0.05 11.58 -1.38
CA PHE A 130 -0.57 10.26 -1.00
C PHE A 130 0.03 9.79 0.34
N ILE A 131 1.35 9.90 0.48
CA ILE A 131 2.05 9.46 1.70
C ILE A 131 1.62 10.30 2.91
N LYS A 132 1.41 11.61 2.72
CA LYS A 132 0.87 12.48 3.77
C LYS A 132 -0.53 12.06 4.22
N LEU A 133 -1.42 11.76 3.27
CA LEU A 133 -2.78 11.31 3.59
C LEU A 133 -2.74 10.00 4.37
N LEU A 134 -1.92 9.04 3.92
CA LEU A 134 -1.72 7.77 4.62
C LEU A 134 -1.19 7.99 6.05
N PHE A 135 -0.17 8.84 6.22
CA PHE A 135 0.35 9.17 7.55
C PHE A 135 -0.72 9.75 8.48
N LEU A 136 -1.56 10.66 7.99
CA LEU A 136 -2.65 11.24 8.78
C LEU A 136 -3.71 10.22 9.16
N ASP A 137 -4.09 9.34 8.22
CA ASP A 137 -5.10 8.29 8.42
C ASP A 137 -4.67 7.31 9.53
N THR A 138 -3.43 6.83 9.46
CA THR A 138 -2.86 5.87 10.43
C THR A 138 -2.62 6.42 11.84
N ARG A 139 -2.77 7.73 12.04
CA ARG A 139 -2.44 8.38 13.31
C ARG A 139 -3.65 8.69 14.19
N GLU A 140 -4.88 8.33 13.79
CA GLU A 140 -6.13 8.73 14.44
C GLU A 140 -6.01 10.15 15.01
N VAL A 141 -6.24 11.18 14.19
CA VAL A 141 -6.40 12.53 14.73
C VAL A 141 -7.61 12.48 15.66
N THR A 142 -7.35 12.28 16.95
CA THR A 142 -8.29 12.59 18.01
C THR A 142 -8.55 14.08 17.86
N GLU A 143 -9.67 14.40 17.24
CA GLU A 143 -10.19 15.74 17.06
C GLU A 143 -10.16 16.46 18.42
N LYS A 144 -9.16 17.32 18.67
CA LYS A 144 -9.42 18.61 19.34
C LYS A 144 -8.29 19.62 19.51
N SER A 145 -7.00 19.33 19.33
CA SER A 145 -5.99 20.34 19.76
C SER A 145 -4.81 20.62 18.83
N LEU A 146 -4.49 19.73 17.89
CA LEU A 146 -3.36 19.93 16.97
C LEU A 146 -3.76 20.30 15.55
N SER A 147 -5.04 20.11 15.18
CA SER A 147 -5.50 20.26 13.79
C SER A 147 -5.49 21.70 13.30
N GLU A 148 -6.00 22.69 14.04
CA GLU A 148 -6.25 24.01 13.43
C GLU A 148 -4.97 24.75 13.01
N LYS A 149 -3.89 24.72 13.80
CA LYS A 149 -2.64 25.40 13.44
C LYS A 149 -1.84 24.68 12.35
N LEU A 150 -1.80 23.34 12.38
CA LEU A 150 -1.14 22.55 11.35
C LEU A 150 -1.95 22.63 10.05
N PHE A 151 -3.27 22.51 10.10
CA PHE A 151 -4.17 22.56 8.95
C PHE A 151 -4.17 23.96 8.30
N GLU A 152 -4.13 25.04 9.07
CA GLU A 152 -3.92 26.40 8.53
C GLU A 152 -2.49 26.61 8.00
N GLY A 153 -1.48 25.97 8.60
CA GLY A 153 -0.13 25.89 8.05
C GLY A 153 -0.10 25.15 6.70
N PHE A 154 -0.85 24.06 6.58
CA PHE A 154 -0.97 23.24 5.37
C PHE A 154 -1.73 23.93 4.24
N LYS A 155 -2.83 24.64 4.53
CA LYS A 155 -3.56 25.46 3.53
C LYS A 155 -2.66 26.53 2.92
N LYS A 156 -1.82 27.16 3.73
CA LYS A 156 -0.83 28.16 3.28
C LYS A 156 0.30 27.52 2.47
N LEU A 157 0.82 26.37 2.89
CA LEU A 157 1.90 25.65 2.21
C LEU A 157 1.49 25.12 0.83
N LEU A 158 0.23 24.69 0.69
CA LEU A 158 -0.29 24.11 -0.55
C LEU A 158 -0.94 25.16 -1.49
N ASN A 159 -0.97 26.44 -1.09
CA ASN A 159 -1.70 27.50 -1.79
C ASN A 159 -3.19 27.16 -2.01
N ILE A 160 -3.77 26.36 -1.10
CA ILE A 160 -5.16 25.87 -1.14
C ILE A 160 -6.07 26.85 -0.38
N GLU A 161 -5.96 28.15 -0.62
CA GLU A 161 -7.00 29.05 -0.11
C GLU A 161 -8.31 28.91 -0.90
N LYS A 162 -8.31 28.28 -2.09
CA LYS A 162 -9.53 28.07 -2.90
C LYS A 162 -9.48 26.86 -3.84
N VAL A 163 -9.09 25.67 -3.39
CA VAL A 163 -9.40 24.47 -4.20
C VAL A 163 -10.90 24.20 -4.02
N GLN A 164 -11.70 24.70 -4.95
CA GLN A 164 -13.12 24.42 -5.01
C GLN A 164 -13.29 22.90 -5.07
N GLU A 165 -14.23 22.36 -4.30
CA GLU A 165 -14.65 20.94 -4.24
C GLU A 165 -14.74 20.24 -5.62
N LYS A 166 -14.98 21.05 -6.66
CA LYS A 166 -14.97 20.67 -8.08
C LYS A 166 -13.62 20.18 -8.60
N GLU A 167 -12.49 20.74 -8.15
CA GLU A 167 -11.13 20.33 -8.54
C GLU A 167 -10.68 19.07 -7.80
N TYR A 168 -11.05 18.89 -6.53
CA TYR A 168 -10.86 17.63 -5.80
C TYR A 168 -11.63 16.49 -6.48
N ASN A 169 -12.90 16.71 -6.82
CA ASN A 169 -13.71 15.73 -7.55
C ASN A 169 -13.20 15.49 -8.97
N LYS A 170 -12.59 16.49 -9.62
CA LYS A 170 -11.98 16.32 -10.94
C LYS A 170 -10.66 15.54 -10.85
N LEU A 171 -9.88 15.73 -9.80
CA LEU A 171 -8.67 14.94 -9.52
C LEU A 171 -9.06 13.49 -9.18
N ASN A 172 -10.06 13.29 -8.33
CA ASN A 172 -10.58 11.98 -7.95
C ASN A 172 -11.12 11.21 -9.17
N ASN A 173 -11.86 11.90 -10.05
CA ASN A 173 -12.35 11.30 -11.30
C ASN A 173 -11.26 11.07 -12.35
N LYS A 174 -10.21 11.91 -12.39
CA LYS A 174 -9.09 11.74 -13.33
C LYS A 174 -8.16 10.60 -12.87
N VAL A 175 -7.92 10.51 -11.57
CA VAL A 175 -7.25 9.40 -10.90
C VAL A 175 -8.08 8.11 -11.10
N ALA A 176 -9.40 8.14 -10.90
CA ALA A 176 -10.27 6.98 -11.14
C ALA A 176 -10.34 6.55 -12.62
N HIS A 177 -10.29 7.49 -13.58
CA HIS A 177 -10.32 7.20 -15.01
C HIS A 177 -8.96 6.69 -15.53
N ASP A 178 -7.84 7.20 -15.02
CA ASP A 178 -6.51 6.70 -15.37
C ASP A 178 -6.20 5.35 -14.68
N ILE A 179 -6.94 5.01 -13.60
CA ILE A 179 -6.81 3.76 -12.83
C ILE A 179 -7.85 2.69 -13.21
N SER A 180 -8.91 3.02 -13.97
CA SER A 180 -9.95 2.06 -14.37
C SER A 180 -9.52 1.00 -15.41
N ASN A 181 -8.24 1.01 -15.82
CA ASN A 181 -7.64 -0.06 -16.62
C ASN A 181 -6.75 -0.89 -15.66
N PHE A 182 -7.36 -1.87 -15.00
CA PHE A 182 -6.89 -2.48 -13.74
C PHE A 182 -5.43 -3.03 -13.74
N GLY A 183 -4.91 -3.21 -12.52
CA GLY A 183 -3.54 -3.57 -12.12
C GLY A 183 -3.38 -3.27 -10.61
N PHE A 184 -2.16 -3.18 -10.08
CA PHE A 184 -1.88 -2.85 -8.66
C PHE A 184 -2.72 -1.70 -8.11
N SER A 185 -2.89 -0.64 -8.91
CA SER A 185 -3.63 0.56 -8.58
C SER A 185 -5.15 0.33 -8.46
N GLY A 186 -5.71 -0.60 -9.24
CA GLY A 186 -7.11 -1.00 -9.15
C GLY A 186 -7.40 -1.79 -7.87
N LEU A 187 -6.53 -2.74 -7.53
CA LEU A 187 -6.63 -3.54 -6.28
C LEU A 187 -6.42 -2.68 -5.02
N MET A 188 -5.44 -1.78 -5.03
CA MET A 188 -5.25 -0.80 -3.96
C MET A 188 -6.47 0.11 -3.78
N LEU A 189 -7.15 0.50 -4.87
CA LEU A 189 -8.36 1.33 -4.79
C LEU A 189 -9.61 0.56 -4.38
N GLU A 190 -9.79 -0.69 -4.81
CA GLU A 190 -10.87 -1.54 -4.28
C GLU A 190 -10.69 -1.74 -2.78
N PHE A 191 -9.47 -2.08 -2.35
CA PHE A 191 -9.12 -2.17 -0.94
C PHE A 191 -9.41 -0.85 -0.17
N CYS A 192 -9.02 0.30 -0.72
CA CYS A 192 -9.32 1.60 -0.10
C CYS A 192 -10.82 1.96 -0.11
N LYS A 193 -11.64 1.39 -1.00
CA LYS A 193 -13.11 1.63 -1.01
C LYS A 193 -13.82 0.83 0.08
N ASP A 194 -13.32 -0.35 0.43
CA ASP A 194 -13.92 -1.20 1.47
C ASP A 194 -13.55 -0.74 2.90
N MET A 195 -12.50 0.07 3.04
CA MET A 195 -12.14 0.77 4.27
C MET A 195 -13.02 2.00 4.56
N ASN A 196 -14.35 1.82 4.60
CA ASN A 196 -15.36 2.84 4.92
C ASN A 196 -14.83 4.05 5.71
N LEU A 197 -14.69 5.20 5.01
CA LEU A 197 -14.66 6.51 5.66
C LEU A 197 -15.90 6.63 6.55
N PRO A 198 -15.75 7.02 7.84
CA PRO A 198 -16.91 7.38 8.63
C PRO A 198 -17.65 8.53 7.93
N LYS A 199 -18.94 8.33 7.70
CA LYS A 199 -19.87 9.34 7.18
C LYS A 199 -19.99 10.53 8.11
#